data_AF-A0A819PZM0-F1
#
_entry.id   AF-A0A819PZM0-F1
#
_cell.length_a   1.000
_cell.length_b   1.000
_cell.length_c   1.000
_cell.angle_alpha   90.00
_cell.angle_beta   90.00
_cell.angle_gamma   90.00
#
_symmetry.space_group_name_H-M   'P 1'
#
loop_
_entity.id
_entity.type
_entity.pdbx_description
1 polymer ?
#
loop_
_entity_poly.entity_id
_entity_poly.type
_entity_poly.pdbx_seq_one_letter_code
_entity_poly.pdbx_strand_id
1 'polypeptide(L)' 'ASTCNSVGQTAGYFLGNVIFLALESKDFTNLYVRQPLNLELQSIGLITLSGKILF' A
#
# COMPACT_ATOMS: atom_id res chain seq x y z
N ALA A 1 12.98 12.29 24.72
CA ALA A 1 12.66 10.88 24.40
C ALA A 1 11.21 10.69 23.95
N SER A 2 10.21 11.23 24.63
CA SER A 2 8.78 11.11 24.26
C SER A 2 8.39 11.79 22.94
N THR A 3 9.07 12.87 22.55
CA THR A 3 8.87 13.55 21.27
C THR A 3 9.23 12.63 20.08
N CYS A 4 10.30 11.84 20.17
CA CYS A 4 10.67 10.89 19.11
C CYS A 4 9.62 9.77 18.97
N ASN A 5 9.01 9.35 20.08
CA ASN A 5 7.95 8.34 20.03
C ASN A 5 6.70 8.89 19.33
N SER A 6 6.32 10.14 19.64
CA SER A 6 5.15 10.77 19.02
C SER A 6 5.39 11.13 17.55
N VAL A 7 6.57 11.64 17.21
CA VAL A 7 6.95 11.93 15.81
C VAL A 7 7.09 10.65 15.00
N GLY A 8 7.73 9.62 15.55
CA GLY A 8 7.84 8.31 14.91
C GLY A 8 6.47 7.65 14.69
N GLN A 9 5.55 7.79 15.64
CA GLN A 9 4.17 7.33 15.48
C GLN A 9 3.43 8.10 14.39
N THR A 10 3.43 9.44 14.42
CA THR A 10 2.74 10.23 13.39
C THR A 10 3.30 9.97 12.00
N ALA A 11 4.63 9.90 11.87
CA ALA A 11 5.28 9.56 10.61
C ALA A 11 4.91 8.13 10.16
N GLY A 12 4.89 7.17 11.08
CA GLY A 12 4.48 5.79 10.81
C GLY A 12 3.01 5.67 10.39
N TYR A 13 2.09 6.40 11.03
CA TYR A 13 0.68 6.45 10.67
C TYR A 13 0.48 7.04 9.29
N PHE A 14 1.12 8.16 9.00
CA PHE A 14 1.05 8.78 7.67
C PHE A 14 1.60 7.85 6.59
N LEU A 15 2.79 7.30 6.80
CA LEU A 15 3.44 6.41 5.86
C LEU A 15 2.62 5.13 5.64
N GLY A 16 2.10 4.53 6.72
CA GLY A 16 1.23 3.35 6.64
C GLY A 16 -0.03 3.62 5.82
N ASN A 17 -0.67 4.77 6.02
CA ASN A 17 -1.86 5.15 5.25
C ASN A 17 -1.54 5.39 3.77
N VAL A 18 -0.41 6.04 3.47
CA VAL A 18 0.04 6.27 2.08
C VAL A 18 0.35 4.96 1.38
N ILE A 19 1.07 4.04 2.03
CA ILE A 19 1.37 2.71 1.48
C ILE A 19 0.08 1.92 1.27
N PHE A 20 -0.84 1.95 2.23
CA PHE A 20 -2.13 1.26 2.11
C PHE A 20 -2.93 1.79 0.91
N LEU A 21 -3.02 3.11 0.74
CA LEU A 21 -3.70 3.72 -0.41
C LEU A 21 -3.00 3.38 -1.74
N ALA A 22 -1.67 3.33 -1.75
CA ALA A 22 -0.90 2.96 -2.94
C ALA A 22 -1.16 1.51 -3.36
N LEU A 23 -1.23 0.58 -2.41
CA LEU A 23 -1.51 -0.83 -2.68
C LEU A 23 -2.99 -1.10 -2.99
N GLU A 24 -3.91 -0.21 -2.61
CA GLU A 24 -5.31 -0.25 -3.04
C GLU A 24 -5.47 0.18 -4.51
N SER A 25 -4.59 1.07 -4.98
CA SER A 25 -4.62 1.55 -6.35
C SER A 25 -4.23 0.46 -7.35
N LYS A 26 -5.13 0.16 -8.28
CA LYS A 26 -4.88 -0.77 -9.39
C LYS A 26 -3.70 -0.33 -10.24
N ASP A 27 -3.57 0.97 -10.51
CA ASP A 27 -2.58 1.50 -11.43
C ASP A 27 -1.18 1.39 -10.83
N PHE A 28 -1.05 1.72 -9.53
CA PHE A 28 0.22 1.56 -8.81
C PHE A 28 0.63 0.10 -8.71
N THR A 29 -0.29 -0.78 -8.29
CA THR A 29 0.00 -2.22 -8.14
C THR A 29 0.33 -2.86 -9.49
N ASN A 30 -0.37 -2.48 -10.55
CA ASN A 30 -0.12 -3.01 -11.88
C ASN A 30 1.25 -2.59 -12.43
N LEU A 31 1.63 -1.32 -12.27
CA LEU A 31 2.90 -0.79 -12.76
C LEU A 31 4.11 -1.25 -11.94
N TYR A 32 4.00 -1.26 -10.61
CA TYR A 32 5.15 -1.47 -9.71
C TYR A 32 5.24 -2.87 -9.09
N VAL A 33 4.16 -3.66 -9.12
CA VAL A 33 4.16 -5.01 -8.56
C VAL A 33 3.96 -6.04 -9.65
N ARG A 34 2.87 -5.96 -10.42
CA ARG A 34 2.49 -7.03 -11.37
C ARG A 34 3.30 -7.02 -12.65
N GLN A 35 3.55 -5.86 -13.25
CA GLN A 35 4.37 -5.73 -14.46
C GLN A 35 5.82 -6.23 -14.28
N PRO A 36 6.57 -5.84 -13.22
CA PRO A 36 7.93 -6.37 -13.02
C PRO A 36 7.93 -7.87 -12.66
N LEU A 37 6.84 -8.40 -12.11
CA LEU A 37 6.71 -9.82 -11.77
C LEU A 37 6.09 -10.67 -12.88
N ASN A 38 5.79 -10.10 -14.06
CA ASN A 38 5.07 -10.76 -15.17
C ASN A 38 3.74 -11.42 -14.74
N LEU A 39 2.98 -10.78 -13.85
CA LEU A 39 1.65 -11.22 -13.43
C LEU A 39 0.55 -10.63 -14.32
N GLU A 40 -0.62 -11.28 -14.33
CA GLU A 40 -1.79 -10.81 -15.07
C GLU A 40 -2.32 -9.48 -14.48
N LEU A 41 -2.67 -8.54 -15.36
CA LEU A 41 -3.19 -7.23 -14.97
C LEU A 41 -4.59 -7.39 -14.37
N GLN A 42 -4.78 -6.84 -13.18
CA GLN A 42 -6.07 -6.88 -12.48
C GLN A 42 -6.70 -5.49 -12.50
N SER A 43 -8.03 -5.43 -12.45
CA SER A 43 -8.80 -4.18 -12.34
C SER A 43 -8.83 -3.60 -10.93
N ILE A 44 -8.19 -4.26 -9.96
CA ILE A 44 -8.16 -3.90 -8.53
C ILE A 44 -6.73 -3.93 -8.00
N GLY A 45 -6.48 -3.19 -6.91
CA GLY A 45 -5.19 -3.20 -6.19
C GLY A 45 -4.82 -4.55 -5.60
N LEU A 46 -3.69 -4.60 -4.90
CA LEU A 46 -3.25 -5.79 -4.17
C LEU A 46 -4.11 -6.03 -2.92
N ILE A 47 -4.53 -4.93 -2.30
CA ILE A 47 -5.40 -4.91 -1.13
C ILE A 47 -6.65 -4.11 -1.45
N THR A 48 -7.74 -4.39 -0.75
CA THR A 48 -8.96 -3.58 -0.79
C THR A 48 -9.30 -3.11 0.63
N LEU A 49 -9.96 -1.96 0.74
CA LEU A 49 -10.55 -1.44 1.98
C LEU A 49 -11.51 -2.46 2.65
N SER A 50 -12.04 -3.43 1.91
CA SER A 50 -12.80 -4.56 2.46
C SER A 50 -11.94 -5.67 3.08
N GLY A 51 -10.61 -5.51 3.14
CA GLY A 51 -9.70 -6.45 3.80
C GLY A 51 -9.36 -7.72 3.02
N LYS A 52 -9.67 -7.79 1.71
CA LYS A 52 -9.22 -8.90 0.86
C LYS A 52 -7.82 -8.60 0.31
N ILE A 53 -6.93 -9.58 0.43
CA ILE A 53 -5.60 -9.59 -0.18
C ILE A 53 -5.68 -10.54 -1.37
N LEU A 54 -5.28 -10.08 -2.56
CA LEU A 54 -5.36 -10.87 -3.80
C LEU A 54 -3.96 -11.07 -4.35
N PHE A 55 -3.59 -12.34 -4.50
CA PHE A 55 -2.29 -12.80 -5.01
C PHE A 55 -2.41 -13.21 -6.47
#